data_AF-A0A7G2JXS7-F1
#
_entry.id   AF-A0A7G2JXS7-F1
#
_cell.length_a   1.000
_cell.length_b   1.000
_cell.length_c   1.000
_cell.angle_alpha   90.00
_cell.angle_beta   90.00
_cell.angle_gamma   90.00
#
_symmetry.space_group_name_H-M   'P 1'
#
loop_
_entity.id
_entity.type
_entity.pdbx_description
1 polymer ?
#
loop_
_entity_poly.entity_id
_entity_poly.type
_entity_poly.pdbx_seq_one_letter_code
_entity_poly.pdbx_strand_id
1 'polypeptide(L)'
;MFLHNINYDKFDIALGNTLMEPQFGDDKPFDAIVSNPPYSVKWAGSDDPTLINDERFAPAGVLAPKSKADFAFILHALSYLSAKGRAAIVSFPGIFYRGGAEQKIRQYLVDN
;
A
#
# COMPACT_ATOMS: atom_id res chain seq x y z
N MET A 1 4.87 -15.08 -15.79
CA MET A 1 6.12 -15.61 -15.18
C MET A 1 6.41 -17.02 -15.66
N PHE A 2 5.58 -18.01 -15.34
CA PHE A 2 5.76 -19.42 -15.76
C PHE A 2 5.98 -19.60 -17.27
N LEU A 3 5.10 -19.05 -18.12
CA LEU A 3 5.23 -19.16 -19.59
C LEU A 3 6.38 -18.34 -20.21
N HIS A 4 7.11 -17.56 -19.40
CA HIS A 4 8.21 -16.70 -19.86
C HIS A 4 9.58 -17.27 -19.48
N ASN A 5 9.67 -18.60 -19.31
CA ASN A 5 10.89 -19.34 -18.98
C ASN A 5 11.58 -18.87 -17.68
N ILE A 6 10.79 -18.39 -16.72
CA ILE A 6 11.26 -18.11 -15.36
C ILE A 6 11.11 -19.39 -14.54
N ASN A 7 12.17 -19.81 -13.86
CA ASN A 7 12.13 -21.01 -13.02
C ASN A 7 11.17 -20.81 -11.83
N TYR A 8 10.46 -21.86 -11.43
CA TYR A 8 9.41 -21.81 -10.41
C TYR A 8 9.95 -21.43 -9.03
N ASP A 9 11.23 -21.65 -8.77
CA ASP A 9 11.91 -21.24 -7.53
C ASP A 9 12.28 -19.74 -7.50
N LYS A 10 11.99 -18.98 -8.57
CA LYS A 10 12.31 -17.55 -8.70
C LYS A 10 11.11 -16.62 -8.63
N PHE A 11 9.90 -17.16 -8.50
CA PHE A 11 8.72 -16.32 -8.35
C PHE A 11 7.66 -16.99 -7.49
N ASP A 12 6.93 -16.16 -6.76
CA ASP A 12 5.79 -16.57 -5.96
C ASP A 12 4.69 -15.51 -6.07
N ILE A 13 3.43 -15.95 -6.05
CA ILE A 13 2.24 -15.10 -6.01
C ILE A 13 1.28 -15.72 -5.01
N ALA A 14 0.97 -14.97 -3.95
CA ALA A 14 -0.02 -15.37 -2.97
C ALA A 14 -1.42 -14.86 -3.32
N LEU A 15 -2.44 -15.71 -3.14
CA LEU A 15 -3.85 -15.33 -3.26
C LEU A 15 -4.32 -14.67 -1.97
N GLY A 16 -4.82 -13.45 -2.04
CA GLY A 16 -5.39 -12.77 -0.87
C GLY A 16 -5.70 -11.29 -1.10
N ASN A 17 -6.26 -10.64 -0.08
CA ASN A 17 -6.44 -9.20 -0.05
C ASN A 17 -5.24 -8.54 0.64
N THR A 18 -4.39 -7.86 -0.14
CA THR A 18 -3.17 -7.19 0.34
C THR A 18 -3.37 -6.28 1.56
N LEU A 19 -4.52 -5.61 1.68
CA LEU A 19 -4.76 -4.68 2.78
C LEU A 19 -5.18 -5.40 4.08
N MET A 20 -5.88 -6.53 3.97
CA MET A 20 -6.40 -7.27 5.13
C MET A 20 -5.49 -8.44 5.56
N GLU A 21 -4.91 -9.13 4.60
CA GLU A 21 -4.09 -10.32 4.79
C GLU A 21 -2.78 -10.17 3.99
N PRO A 22 -1.92 -9.20 4.36
CA PRO A 22 -0.66 -8.97 3.67
C PRO A 22 0.23 -10.22 3.76
N GLN A 23 0.93 -10.52 2.67
CA GLN A 23 1.82 -11.67 2.52
C GLN A 23 3.27 -11.18 2.38
N PHE A 24 4.25 -12.07 2.54
CA PHE A 24 5.68 -11.77 2.39
C PHE A 24 6.22 -10.72 3.39
N GLY A 25 5.61 -10.64 4.58
CA GLY A 25 6.04 -9.71 5.63
C GLY A 25 7.44 -10.00 6.16
N ASP A 26 7.88 -11.25 6.15
CA ASP A 26 9.21 -11.68 6.58
C ASP A 26 10.29 -11.45 5.50
N ASP A 27 9.88 -11.27 4.24
CA ASP A 27 10.79 -11.03 3.11
C ASP A 27 11.11 -9.53 2.91
N LYS A 28 10.37 -8.64 3.59
CA LYS A 28 10.63 -7.20 3.55
C LYS A 28 11.94 -6.87 4.29
N PRO A 29 12.65 -5.79 3.92
CA PRO A 29 12.25 -4.77 2.97
C PRO A 29 12.68 -5.02 1.52
N PHE A 30 11.95 -4.47 0.56
CA PHE A 30 12.21 -4.57 -0.88
C PHE A 30 12.83 -3.29 -1.46
N ASP A 31 13.74 -3.43 -2.41
CA ASP A 31 14.40 -2.29 -3.08
C ASP A 31 13.58 -1.71 -4.25
N ALA A 32 12.68 -2.49 -4.83
CA ALA A 32 11.84 -2.05 -5.94
C ALA A 32 10.42 -2.60 -5.79
N ILE A 33 9.44 -1.70 -5.80
CA ILE A 33 8.01 -2.04 -5.78
C ILE A 33 7.34 -1.37 -6.97
N VAL A 34 6.62 -2.14 -7.77
CA VAL A 34 5.76 -1.62 -8.85
C VAL A 34 4.33 -2.07 -8.58
N SER A 35 3.37 -1.17 -8.78
CA SER A 35 1.96 -1.52 -8.58
C SER A 35 1.02 -0.71 -9.46
N ASN A 36 -0.07 -1.37 -9.86
CA ASN A 36 -1.24 -0.77 -10.48
C ASN A 36 -2.49 -1.17 -9.68
N PRO A 37 -2.71 -0.58 -8.49
CA PRO A 37 -3.86 -0.92 -7.67
C PRO A 37 -5.17 -0.55 -8.37
N PRO A 38 -6.26 -1.30 -8.12
CA PRO A 38 -7.58 -0.92 -8.62
C PRO A 38 -8.02 0.40 -7.98
N TYR A 39 -8.51 1.33 -8.82
CA TYR A 39 -8.74 2.71 -8.39
C TYR A 39 -9.91 2.84 -7.43
N SER A 40 -9.68 3.55 -6.31
CA SER A 40 -10.73 3.96 -5.37
C SER A 40 -11.66 2.82 -4.95
N VAL A 41 -11.13 1.61 -4.77
CA VAL A 41 -11.91 0.48 -4.27
C VAL A 41 -12.34 0.70 -2.82
N LYS A 42 -13.45 0.08 -2.45
CA LYS A 42 -13.87 0.00 -1.05
C LYS A 42 -12.95 -0.94 -0.28
N TRP A 43 -12.69 -0.63 0.98
CA TRP A 43 -11.91 -1.46 1.90
C TRP A 43 -12.41 -1.27 3.34
N ALA A 44 -11.88 -2.05 4.29
CA ALA A 44 -12.32 -1.99 5.68
C ALA A 44 -12.15 -0.58 6.29
N GLY A 45 -10.93 -0.02 6.21
CA GLY A 45 -10.63 1.30 6.74
C GLY A 45 -11.12 1.46 8.18
N SER A 46 -11.92 2.49 8.45
CA SER A 46 -12.46 2.74 9.79
C SER A 46 -13.51 1.73 10.28
N ASP A 47 -13.94 0.75 9.47
CA ASP A 47 -14.81 -0.33 9.93
C ASP A 47 -14.03 -1.40 10.72
N ASP A 48 -12.71 -1.44 10.58
CA ASP A 48 -11.82 -2.20 11.45
C ASP A 48 -11.00 -1.24 12.32
N PRO A 49 -11.36 -1.06 13.60
CA PRO A 49 -10.69 -0.10 14.47
C PRO A 49 -9.25 -0.51 14.81
N THR A 50 -8.83 -1.75 14.55
CA THR A 50 -7.47 -2.20 14.85
C THR A 50 -6.45 -1.65 13.85
N LEU A 51 -6.89 -1.35 12.63
CA LEU A 51 -6.03 -0.86 11.54
C LEU A 51 -5.35 0.48 11.87
N ILE A 52 -5.88 1.30 12.76
CA ILE A 52 -5.24 2.56 13.15
C ILE A 52 -3.89 2.34 13.87
N ASN A 53 -3.72 1.17 14.48
CA ASN A 53 -2.49 0.78 15.19
C ASN A 53 -1.59 -0.13 14.34
N ASP A 54 -2.00 -0.47 13.12
CA ASP A 54 -1.18 -1.24 12.18
C ASP A 54 0.08 -0.44 11.82
N GLU A 55 1.26 -1.07 11.87
CA GLU A 55 2.55 -0.43 11.57
C GLU A 55 2.57 0.28 10.21
N ARG A 56 1.75 -0.18 9.26
CA ARG A 56 1.64 0.38 7.91
C ARG A 56 0.92 1.73 7.89
N PHE A 57 -0.03 1.94 8.80
CA PHE A 57 -0.94 3.08 8.77
C PHE A 57 -0.78 4.03 9.96
N ALA A 58 -0.34 3.51 11.11
CA ALA A 58 -0.14 4.28 12.33
C ALA A 58 0.75 5.52 12.16
N PRO A 59 1.85 5.50 11.37
CA PRO A 59 2.69 6.69 11.17
C PRO A 59 1.96 7.89 10.53
N ALA A 60 0.96 7.64 9.67
CA ALA A 60 0.17 8.70 9.06
C ALA A 60 -0.90 9.28 10.00
N GLY A 61 -1.17 8.61 11.13
CA GLY A 61 -2.10 9.04 12.18
C GLY A 61 -3.58 8.99 11.82
N VAL A 62 -3.94 8.67 10.57
CA VAL A 62 -5.32 8.47 10.10
C VAL A 62 -5.37 7.40 9.01
N LEU A 63 -6.52 6.74 8.88
CA LEU A 63 -6.76 5.77 7.81
C LEU A 63 -7.29 6.45 6.54
N ALA A 64 -7.00 5.84 5.39
CA ALA A 64 -7.64 6.25 4.14
C ALA A 64 -9.17 6.04 4.22
N PRO A 65 -9.98 6.86 3.53
CA PRO A 65 -11.44 6.70 3.57
C PRO A 65 -11.89 5.32 3.07
N LYS A 66 -12.95 4.77 3.65
CA LYS A 66 -13.48 3.43 3.31
C LYS A 66 -13.84 3.26 1.83
N SER A 67 -14.20 4.35 1.17
CA SER A 67 -14.55 4.37 -0.26
C SER A 67 -13.37 4.65 -1.18
N LYS A 68 -12.15 4.82 -0.63
CA LYS A 68 -10.94 5.26 -1.32
C LYS A 68 -9.68 4.60 -0.71
N ALA A 69 -9.39 3.38 -1.14
CA ALA A 69 -8.20 2.64 -0.68
C ALA A 69 -6.87 3.13 -1.28
N ASP A 70 -6.87 4.15 -2.14
CA ASP A 70 -5.69 4.58 -2.92
C ASP A 70 -4.45 4.81 -2.02
N PHE A 71 -4.61 5.60 -0.95
CA PHE A 71 -3.53 5.86 0.01
C PHE A 71 -3.21 4.66 0.92
N ALA A 72 -4.14 3.74 1.14
CA ALA A 72 -3.84 2.51 1.89
C ALA A 72 -2.83 1.63 1.13
N PHE A 73 -2.96 1.54 -0.21
CA PHE A 73 -1.97 0.84 -1.04
C PHE A 73 -0.61 1.56 -1.05
N ILE A 74 -0.59 2.89 -1.09
CA ILE A 74 0.66 3.67 -1.06
C ILE A 74 1.39 3.47 0.27
N LEU A 75 0.67 3.58 1.40
CA LEU A 75 1.24 3.35 2.72
C LEU A 75 1.71 1.90 2.92
N HIS A 76 0.96 0.92 2.39
CA HIS A 76 1.39 -0.47 2.39
C HIS A 76 2.70 -0.65 1.61
N ALA A 77 2.81 -0.11 0.39
CA ALA A 77 4.04 -0.17 -0.39
C ALA A 77 5.21 0.50 0.34
N LEU A 78 4.99 1.66 0.96
CA LEU A 78 6.01 2.37 1.74
C LEU A 78 6.52 1.52 2.91
N SER A 79 5.63 0.84 3.64
CA SER A 79 5.99 0.00 4.79
C SER A 79 6.82 -1.24 4.44
N TYR A 80 6.81 -1.64 3.16
CA TYR A 80 7.55 -2.79 2.63
C TYR A 80 8.84 -2.34 1.93
N LEU A 81 9.07 -1.03 1.78
CA LEU A 81 10.20 -0.50 1.02
C LEU A 81 11.45 -0.38 1.90
N SER A 82 12.61 -0.67 1.31
CA SER A 82 13.90 -0.46 1.98
C SER A 82 14.27 1.02 2.00
N ALA A 83 15.19 1.39 2.90
CA ALA A 83 15.70 2.77 2.97
C ALA A 83 16.41 3.25 1.68
N LYS A 84 16.79 2.33 0.78
CA LYS A 84 17.38 2.64 -0.54
C LYS A 84 16.40 2.40 -1.68
N GLY A 85 15.24 1.83 -1.36
CA GLY A 85 14.28 1.34 -2.33
C GLY A 85 13.49 2.47 -2.99
N ARG A 86 12.84 2.13 -4.10
CA ARG A 86 11.92 3.03 -4.81
C ARG A 86 10.63 2.30 -5.16
N ALA A 87 9.51 3.00 -4.97
CA ALA A 87 8.19 2.52 -5.40
C ALA A 87 7.67 3.34 -6.57
N ALA A 88 7.11 2.67 -7.58
CA ALA A 88 6.36 3.29 -8.67
C ALA A 88 4.93 2.75 -8.67
N ILE A 89 3.97 3.61 -8.32
CA ILE A 89 2.58 3.22 -8.09
C ILE A 89 1.68 4.09 -8.97
N VAL A 90 0.84 3.45 -9.78
CA VAL A 90 -0.18 4.14 -10.57
C VAL A 90 -1.35 4.49 -9.67
N SER A 91 -1.92 5.69 -9.80
CA SER A 91 -3.02 6.15 -8.95
C SER A 91 -4.00 7.05 -9.69
N PHE A 92 -5.25 7.09 -9.22
CA PHE A 92 -6.25 8.02 -9.72
C PHE A 92 -5.87 9.48 -9.35
N PRO A 93 -5.98 10.47 -10.26
CA PRO A 93 -5.56 11.85 -10.02
C PRO A 93 -6.16 12.52 -8.77
N GLY A 94 -7.29 12.03 -8.26
CA GLY A 94 -7.93 12.54 -7.05
C GLY A 94 -7.04 12.60 -5.80
N ILE A 95 -5.97 11.78 -5.73
CA ILE A 95 -5.01 11.81 -4.61
C ILE A 95 -4.34 13.18 -4.40
N PHE A 96 -4.29 14.02 -5.46
CA PHE A 96 -3.66 15.34 -5.39
C PHE A 96 -4.48 16.38 -4.63
N TYR A 97 -5.81 16.31 -4.68
CA TYR A 97 -6.67 17.41 -4.23
C TYR A 97 -7.72 17.01 -3.19
N ARG A 98 -7.91 15.72 -2.91
CA ARG A 98 -8.84 15.30 -1.84
C ARG A 98 -8.35 15.78 -0.48
N GLY A 99 -9.31 16.28 0.32
CA GLY A 99 -9.10 16.87 1.65
C GLY A 99 -9.23 15.86 2.79
N GLY A 100 -9.33 16.37 4.02
CA GLY A 100 -9.63 15.55 5.21
C GLY A 100 -8.53 14.53 5.53
N ALA A 101 -8.90 13.27 5.71
CA ALA A 101 -7.94 12.20 6.03
C ALA A 101 -6.84 12.07 4.96
N GLU A 102 -7.21 12.18 3.68
CA GLU A 102 -6.24 12.06 2.57
C GLU A 102 -5.26 13.23 2.53
N GLN A 103 -5.67 14.43 2.94
CA GLN A 103 -4.75 15.56 3.08
C GLN A 103 -3.71 15.31 4.18
N LYS A 104 -4.10 14.73 5.31
CA LYS A 104 -3.17 14.38 6.39
C LYS A 104 -2.17 13.31 5.96
N ILE A 105 -2.65 12.27 5.26
CA ILE A 105 -1.77 11.22 4.72
C ILE A 105 -0.80 11.82 3.69
N ARG A 106 -1.30 12.67 2.79
CA ARG A 106 -0.46 13.35 1.81
C ARG A 106 0.61 14.21 2.49
N GLN A 107 0.26 14.98 3.52
CA GLN A 107 1.22 15.76 4.30
C GLN A 107 2.33 14.87 4.88
N TYR A 108 1.96 13.78 5.55
CA TYR A 108 2.92 12.79 6.08
C TYR A 108 3.89 12.27 5.01
N LEU A 109 3.39 11.98 3.80
CA LEU A 109 4.21 11.44 2.71
C LEU A 109 5.19 12.46 2.10
N VAL A 110 4.95 13.77 2.24
CA VAL A 110 5.83 14.81 1.67
C VAL A 110 6.81 15.37 2.71
N ASP A 111 6.51 15.24 4.00
CA ASP A 111 7.35 15.78 5.08
C ASP A 111 8.60 14.95 5.40
N ASN A 112 8.77 13.78 4.79
CA ASN A 112 9.89 12.83 5.03
C ASN A 112 10.67 12.55 3.74
#